data_AF-A0A383AVX5-F1
#
_entry.id   AF-A0A383AVX5-F1
#
_cell.length_a   1.000
_cell.length_b   1.000
_cell.length_c   1.000
_cell.angle_alpha   90.00
_cell.angle_beta   90.00
_cell.angle_gamma   90.00
#
_symmetry.space_group_name_H-M   'P 1'
#
loop_
_entity.id
_entity.type
_entity.pdbx_description
1 polymer ?
#
loop_
_entity_poly.entity_id
_entity_poly.type
_entity_poly.pdbx_seq_one_letter_code
_entity_poly.pdbx_strand_id
1 'polypeptide(L)'
;HTASSGGGAETGLDGYWDSSLIMAGGSYSMDFEGFEPGTYPYFCMVHPWMAGTIILEGNGVSAPVVDTVPPQVLVPDDIVIETENPNGAVATFNPHAVDNIDELLTPSCNYSSGAVFPIGTTEIVCTATDSAGNSSSNSFNVIIEFSGVLIPDWIKSVAGFWNAGDINDASFLEAISYLIENNILVVPPTEAGADTGATVPEWVKNTAGWWAEGQIDDDAFVNALQYLIQQGLIQV
;
A
#
# COMPACT_ATOMS: atom_id res chain seq x y z
N HIS A 1 -49.67 -2.19 -54.63
CA HIS A 1 -49.56 -2.47 -53.18
C HIS A 1 -49.52 -1.16 -52.42
N THR A 2 -49.68 -1.16 -51.10
CA THR A 2 -49.40 0.01 -50.25
C THR A 2 -48.47 -0.41 -49.12
N ALA A 3 -47.84 0.56 -48.48
CA ALA A 3 -47.15 0.45 -47.22
C ALA A 3 -47.66 1.58 -46.32
N SER A 4 -48.61 1.25 -45.46
CA SER A 4 -49.31 2.22 -44.62
C SER A 4 -49.18 1.78 -43.16
N SER A 5 -48.88 2.72 -42.27
CA SER A 5 -48.64 2.43 -40.85
C SER A 5 -49.92 2.05 -40.12
N GLY A 6 -49.82 1.08 -39.23
CA GLY A 6 -50.95 0.54 -38.48
C GLY A 6 -50.92 -0.99 -38.37
N GLY A 7 -51.78 -1.55 -37.52
CA GLY A 7 -51.79 -2.98 -37.22
C GLY A 7 -52.70 -3.82 -38.13
N GLY A 8 -52.88 -3.42 -39.39
CA GLY A 8 -53.62 -4.20 -40.37
C GLY A 8 -55.14 -4.13 -40.22
N ALA A 9 -55.81 -5.21 -40.62
CA ALA A 9 -57.28 -5.29 -40.62
C ALA A 9 -57.90 -5.24 -39.21
N GLU A 10 -57.12 -5.47 -38.15
CA GLU A 10 -57.62 -5.54 -36.78
C GLU A 10 -57.68 -4.17 -36.09
N THR A 11 -56.68 -3.31 -36.31
CA THR A 11 -56.57 -2.01 -35.63
C THR A 11 -56.62 -0.81 -36.58
N GLY A 12 -56.49 -1.03 -37.89
CA GLY A 12 -56.56 0.02 -38.90
C GLY A 12 -55.28 0.87 -38.98
N LEU A 13 -55.40 2.03 -39.62
CA LEU A 13 -54.31 2.99 -39.80
C LEU A 13 -54.06 3.79 -38.52
N ASP A 14 -52.81 4.00 -38.16
CA ASP A 14 -52.40 4.85 -37.03
C ASP A 14 -51.96 6.27 -37.46
N GLY A 15 -51.77 6.49 -38.77
CA GLY A 15 -51.52 7.80 -39.37
C GLY A 15 -50.07 8.27 -39.40
N TYR A 16 -49.09 7.45 -39.00
CA TYR A 16 -47.67 7.83 -39.11
C TYR A 16 -47.18 7.97 -40.56
N TRP A 17 -47.58 7.08 -41.47
CA TRP A 17 -47.33 7.23 -42.91
C TRP A 17 -48.32 6.44 -43.78
N ASP A 18 -48.46 6.87 -45.02
CA ASP A 18 -49.18 6.14 -46.06
C ASP A 18 -48.49 6.33 -47.41
N SER A 19 -48.01 5.24 -48.01
CA SER A 19 -47.36 5.29 -49.32
C SER A 19 -48.30 5.62 -50.47
N SER A 20 -49.63 5.60 -50.24
CA SER A 20 -50.63 5.50 -51.31
C SER A 20 -50.40 4.26 -52.20
N LEU A 21 -51.09 4.17 -53.34
CA LEU A 21 -50.95 3.05 -54.27
C LEU A 21 -49.58 3.05 -54.97
N ILE A 22 -48.76 2.04 -54.66
CA ILE A 22 -47.50 1.73 -55.37
C ILE A 22 -47.82 0.76 -56.52
N MET A 23 -47.60 1.23 -57.75
CA MET A 23 -47.74 0.42 -58.97
C MET A 23 -46.59 -0.58 -59.13
N ALA A 24 -46.79 -1.61 -59.96
CA ALA A 24 -45.75 -2.61 -60.22
C ALA A 24 -44.46 -1.95 -60.74
N GLY A 25 -43.32 -2.27 -60.11
CA GLY A 25 -42.02 -1.67 -60.41
C GLY A 25 -41.77 -0.30 -59.77
N GLY A 26 -42.75 0.28 -59.07
CA GLY A 26 -42.59 1.51 -58.30
C GLY A 26 -42.04 1.26 -56.88
N SER A 27 -41.57 2.33 -56.24
CA SER A 27 -41.10 2.33 -54.86
C SER A 27 -41.62 3.54 -54.11
N TYR A 28 -41.69 3.43 -52.78
CA TYR A 28 -41.96 4.54 -51.86
C TYR A 28 -40.76 4.70 -50.92
N SER A 29 -40.44 5.94 -50.55
CA SER A 29 -39.36 6.27 -49.63
C SER A 29 -39.85 7.29 -48.62
N MET A 30 -39.44 7.13 -47.36
CA MET A 30 -39.68 8.07 -46.28
C MET A 30 -38.47 8.13 -45.37
N ASP A 31 -38.37 9.21 -44.60
CA ASP A 31 -37.41 9.35 -43.51
C ASP A 31 -38.12 9.09 -42.17
N PHE A 32 -37.38 8.53 -41.22
CA PHE A 32 -37.83 8.33 -39.83
C PHE A 32 -37.31 9.43 -38.89
N GLU A 33 -36.78 10.53 -39.43
CA GLU A 33 -36.41 11.71 -38.66
C GLU A 33 -37.59 12.20 -37.81
N GLY A 34 -37.38 12.30 -36.49
CA GLY A 34 -38.41 12.71 -35.52
C GLY A 34 -39.32 11.59 -35.02
N PHE A 35 -39.13 10.33 -35.46
CA PHE A 35 -39.76 9.18 -34.82
C PHE A 35 -38.99 8.79 -33.55
N GLU A 36 -39.74 8.45 -32.50
CA GLU A 36 -39.14 7.90 -31.29
C GLU A 36 -38.65 6.46 -31.52
N PRO A 37 -37.63 6.00 -30.77
CA PRO A 37 -37.27 4.59 -30.76
C PRO A 37 -38.48 3.71 -30.42
N GLY A 38 -38.74 2.70 -31.24
CA GLY A 38 -39.99 1.96 -31.12
C GLY A 38 -40.22 0.94 -32.22
N THR A 39 -41.35 0.24 -32.09
CA THR A 39 -41.81 -0.79 -33.02
C THR A 39 -43.04 -0.27 -33.75
N TYR A 40 -42.92 -0.11 -35.07
CA TYR A 40 -43.95 0.48 -35.91
C TYR A 40 -44.50 -0.58 -36.89
N PRO A 41 -45.72 -1.11 -36.66
CA PRO A 41 -46.34 -2.04 -37.58
C PRO A 41 -46.81 -1.33 -38.86
N TYR A 42 -46.78 -2.04 -39.97
CA TYR A 42 -47.34 -1.55 -41.24
C TYR A 42 -47.95 -2.69 -42.03
N PHE A 43 -48.83 -2.35 -42.97
CA PHE A 43 -49.49 -3.32 -43.82
C PHE A 43 -49.85 -2.75 -45.19
N CYS A 44 -50.19 -3.64 -46.11
CA CYS A 44 -50.72 -3.30 -47.42
C CYS A 44 -52.26 -3.24 -47.38
N MET A 45 -52.85 -2.08 -47.62
CA MET A 45 -54.30 -1.86 -47.54
C MET A 45 -55.12 -2.72 -48.51
N VAL A 46 -54.56 -3.03 -49.69
CA VAL A 46 -55.23 -3.89 -50.69
C VAL A 46 -55.03 -5.39 -50.43
N HIS A 47 -54.08 -5.76 -49.57
CA HIS A 47 -53.80 -7.13 -49.16
C HIS A 47 -53.43 -7.14 -47.65
N PRO A 48 -54.42 -7.02 -46.75
CA PRO A 48 -54.15 -6.65 -45.34
C PRO A 48 -53.25 -7.60 -44.56
N TRP A 49 -53.13 -8.86 -44.99
CA TRP A 49 -52.22 -9.84 -44.39
C TRP A 49 -50.75 -9.70 -44.82
N MET A 50 -50.47 -8.88 -45.83
CA MET A 50 -49.10 -8.45 -46.14
C MET A 50 -48.74 -7.34 -45.15
N ALA A 51 -48.30 -7.78 -43.97
CA ALA A 51 -47.92 -6.95 -42.85
C ALA A 51 -46.45 -7.15 -42.49
N GLY A 52 -45.86 -6.14 -41.88
CA GLY A 52 -44.49 -6.17 -41.39
C GLY A 52 -44.30 -5.18 -40.26
N THR A 53 -43.09 -5.14 -39.74
CA THR A 53 -42.72 -4.29 -38.62
C THR A 53 -41.42 -3.57 -38.93
N ILE A 54 -41.37 -2.28 -38.63
CA ILE A 54 -40.14 -1.49 -38.62
C ILE A 54 -39.74 -1.29 -37.17
N ILE A 55 -38.50 -1.67 -36.82
CA ILE A 55 -37.94 -1.44 -35.49
C ILE A 55 -36.96 -0.29 -35.63
N LEU A 56 -37.28 0.84 -35.01
CA LEU A 56 -36.38 1.96 -34.86
C LEU A 56 -35.63 1.76 -33.55
N GLU A 57 -34.41 1.24 -33.65
CA GLU A 57 -33.48 1.26 -32.53
C GLU A 57 -33.00 2.71 -32.39
N GLY A 58 -33.18 3.29 -31.20
CA GLY A 58 -32.63 4.61 -30.93
C GLY A 58 -31.15 4.58 -31.22
N ASN A 59 -30.64 5.63 -31.87
CA ASN A 59 -29.21 5.78 -32.09
C ASN A 59 -28.58 5.69 -30.70
N GLY A 60 -27.93 4.57 -30.41
CA GLY A 60 -27.43 4.22 -29.09
C GLY A 60 -26.30 5.15 -28.72
N VAL A 61 -26.63 6.38 -28.35
CA VAL A 61 -25.81 7.14 -27.43
C VAL A 61 -25.97 6.36 -26.13
N SER A 62 -25.08 5.38 -25.92
CA SER A 62 -24.82 4.87 -24.58
C SER A 62 -24.82 6.08 -23.66
N ALA A 63 -25.60 6.04 -22.58
CA ALA A 63 -25.44 7.01 -21.51
C ALA A 63 -23.94 7.15 -21.22
N PRO A 64 -23.42 8.37 -20.95
CA PRO A 64 -22.01 8.51 -20.63
C PRO A 64 -21.69 7.48 -19.54
N VAL A 65 -20.67 6.64 -19.78
CA VAL A 65 -20.24 5.65 -18.79
C VAL A 65 -19.76 6.46 -17.60
N VAL A 66 -20.60 6.55 -16.57
CA VAL A 66 -20.22 7.20 -15.32
C VAL A 66 -19.27 6.24 -14.65
N ASP A 67 -18.04 6.68 -14.47
CA ASP A 67 -17.09 5.88 -13.72
C ASP A 67 -17.44 5.89 -12.24
N THR A 68 -17.59 4.71 -11.68
CA THR A 68 -17.89 4.49 -10.26
C THR A 68 -16.92 3.51 -9.61
N VAL A 69 -15.93 3.04 -10.36
CA VAL A 69 -14.99 2.03 -9.88
C VAL A 69 -13.74 2.75 -9.41
N PRO A 70 -13.35 2.61 -8.12
CA PRO A 70 -12.09 3.17 -7.66
C PRO A 70 -10.90 2.45 -8.29
N PRO A 71 -9.75 3.14 -8.42
CA PRO A 71 -8.54 2.50 -8.91
C PRO A 71 -8.08 1.37 -7.97
N GLN A 72 -7.31 0.42 -8.47
CA GLN A 72 -6.62 -0.59 -7.69
C GLN A 72 -5.19 -0.11 -7.38
N VAL A 73 -4.87 0.14 -6.11
CA VAL A 73 -3.52 0.50 -5.65
C VAL A 73 -2.70 -0.77 -5.37
N LEU A 74 -1.58 -0.93 -6.08
CA LEU A 74 -0.60 -1.99 -5.94
C LEU A 74 0.64 -1.45 -5.23
N VAL A 75 0.95 -2.04 -4.08
CA VAL A 75 2.14 -1.75 -3.27
C VAL A 75 3.04 -2.98 -3.24
N PRO A 76 4.35 -2.83 -2.96
CA PRO A 76 5.23 -3.98 -2.72
C PRO A 76 4.85 -4.72 -1.43
N ASP A 77 5.48 -5.87 -1.20
CA ASP A 77 5.50 -6.50 0.12
C ASP A 77 6.26 -5.63 1.14
N ASP A 78 6.13 -5.97 2.43
CA ASP A 78 6.87 -5.33 3.51
C ASP A 78 8.39 -5.38 3.27
N ILE A 79 9.06 -4.26 3.49
CA ILE A 79 10.50 -4.10 3.29
C ILE A 79 11.20 -4.21 4.64
N VAL A 80 12.17 -5.12 4.75
CA VAL A 80 13.01 -5.27 5.96
C VAL A 80 14.45 -4.90 5.61
N ILE A 81 15.05 -4.00 6.38
CA ILE A 81 16.44 -3.55 6.20
C ILE A 81 17.15 -3.55 7.55
N GLU A 82 18.24 -4.30 7.63
CA GLU A 82 19.18 -4.22 8.76
C GLU A 82 20.15 -3.05 8.59
N THR A 83 20.47 -2.35 9.68
CA THR A 83 21.41 -1.22 9.68
C THR A 83 22.20 -1.13 10.98
N GLU A 84 23.47 -0.73 10.87
CA GLU A 84 24.31 -0.32 12.01
C GLU A 84 24.27 1.20 12.23
N ASN A 85 23.56 1.95 11.38
CA ASN A 85 23.42 3.39 11.53
C ASN A 85 22.24 3.70 12.47
N PRO A 86 22.47 4.35 13.62
CA PRO A 86 21.41 4.66 14.58
C PRO A 86 20.38 5.67 14.03
N ASN A 87 20.69 6.37 12.94
CA ASN A 87 19.75 7.26 12.27
C ASN A 87 18.81 6.52 11.29
N GLY A 88 18.97 5.20 11.14
CA GLY A 88 18.13 4.35 10.29
C GLY A 88 18.74 4.07 8.92
N ALA A 89 17.90 3.73 7.93
CA ALA A 89 18.34 3.34 6.60
C ALA A 89 17.44 3.89 5.49
N VAL A 90 18.00 3.96 4.28
CA VAL A 90 17.27 4.38 3.08
C VAL A 90 16.46 3.22 2.55
N ALA A 91 15.15 3.44 2.34
CA ALA A 91 14.27 2.45 1.70
C ALA A 91 13.69 3.00 0.39
N THR A 92 13.69 2.18 -0.65
CA THR A 92 13.13 2.52 -1.97
C THR A 92 11.98 1.58 -2.32
N PHE A 93 10.87 2.15 -2.75
CA PHE A 93 9.66 1.45 -3.19
C PHE A 93 9.08 2.12 -4.44
N ASN A 94 8.27 1.38 -5.20
CA ASN A 94 7.70 1.85 -6.46
C ASN A 94 6.23 1.40 -6.56
N PRO A 95 5.30 2.14 -5.95
CA PRO A 95 3.88 1.80 -5.94
C PRO A 95 3.23 2.25 -7.26
N HIS A 96 2.18 1.53 -7.66
CA HIS A 96 1.45 1.80 -8.90
C HIS A 96 -0.05 1.72 -8.65
N ALA A 97 -0.86 2.34 -9.49
CA ALA A 97 -2.30 2.18 -9.46
C ALA A 97 -2.83 1.93 -10.87
N VAL A 98 -3.80 1.04 -10.99
CA VAL A 98 -4.47 0.75 -12.27
C VAL A 98 -5.97 0.92 -12.15
N ASP A 99 -6.61 1.34 -13.23
CA ASP A 99 -8.04 1.62 -13.28
C ASP A 99 -8.67 1.05 -14.56
N ASN A 100 -9.98 0.79 -14.57
CA ASN A 100 -10.68 0.25 -15.73
C ASN A 100 -10.95 1.28 -16.84
N ILE A 101 -10.95 2.58 -16.54
CA ILE A 101 -11.10 3.67 -17.52
C ILE A 101 -9.82 4.48 -17.66
N ASP A 102 -9.19 4.88 -16.54
CA ASP A 102 -7.99 5.74 -16.53
C ASP A 102 -6.68 4.95 -16.79
N GLU A 103 -6.75 3.62 -16.89
CA GLU A 103 -5.63 2.69 -17.12
C GLU A 103 -4.51 2.75 -16.06
N LEU A 104 -3.55 3.67 -16.17
CA LEU A 104 -2.38 3.76 -15.29
C LEU A 104 -2.36 5.10 -14.55
N LEU A 105 -2.35 5.01 -13.22
CA LEU A 105 -2.29 6.14 -12.31
C LEU A 105 -1.01 6.07 -11.45
N THR A 106 -0.55 7.24 -11.01
CA THR A 106 0.56 7.35 -10.05
C THR A 106 -0.02 7.61 -8.66
N PRO A 107 0.04 6.65 -7.71
CA PRO A 107 -0.45 6.88 -6.36
C PRO A 107 0.45 7.88 -5.61
N SER A 108 -0.14 8.64 -4.70
CA SER A 108 0.55 9.49 -3.75
C SER A 108 0.69 8.77 -2.40
N CYS A 109 1.90 8.71 -1.85
CA CYS A 109 2.17 8.05 -0.58
C CYS A 109 2.52 9.05 0.52
N ASN A 110 2.21 8.71 1.77
CA ASN A 110 2.54 9.52 2.95
C ASN A 110 4.06 9.69 3.19
N TYR A 111 4.89 8.80 2.64
CA TYR A 111 6.36 8.92 2.63
C TYR A 111 6.92 8.81 1.20
N SER A 112 8.06 9.45 0.97
CA SER A 112 8.77 9.41 -0.31
C SER A 112 9.69 8.20 -0.40
N SER A 113 9.68 7.53 -1.55
CA SER A 113 10.67 6.50 -1.90
C SER A 113 12.07 7.11 -1.93
N GLY A 114 13.05 6.41 -1.33
CA GLY A 114 14.42 6.89 -1.18
C GLY A 114 14.67 7.78 0.05
N ALA A 115 13.67 7.97 0.91
CA ALA A 115 13.86 8.63 2.20
C ALA A 115 14.63 7.74 3.20
N VAL A 116 15.21 8.36 4.22
CA VAL A 116 15.75 7.67 5.39
C VAL A 116 14.60 7.39 6.36
N PHE A 117 14.43 6.13 6.74
CA PHE A 117 13.46 5.68 7.72
C PHE A 117 14.17 5.39 9.04
N PRO A 118 13.62 5.83 10.19
CA PRO A 118 14.19 5.54 11.50
C PRO A 118 14.05 4.05 11.84
N ILE A 119 14.83 3.61 12.83
CA ILE A 119 14.72 2.26 13.40
C ILE A 119 13.30 1.99 13.87
N GLY A 120 12.81 0.78 13.60
CA GLY A 120 11.45 0.33 13.89
C GLY A 120 10.59 0.22 12.64
N THR A 121 9.27 0.15 12.85
CA THR A 121 8.29 -0.04 11.77
C THR A 121 7.65 1.29 11.39
N THR A 122 7.72 1.64 10.09
CA THR A 122 6.99 2.77 9.49
C THR A 122 5.97 2.26 8.49
N GLU A 123 4.69 2.59 8.70
CA GLU A 123 3.61 2.24 7.77
C GLU A 123 3.53 3.24 6.60
N ILE A 124 3.62 2.72 5.38
CA ILE A 124 3.49 3.50 4.15
C ILE A 124 2.09 3.29 3.58
N VAL A 125 1.33 4.38 3.47
CA VAL A 125 -0.01 4.38 2.89
C VAL A 125 0.02 5.14 1.57
N CYS A 126 -0.39 4.47 0.50
CA CYS A 126 -0.45 5.01 -0.85
C CYS A 126 -1.91 5.12 -1.31
N THR A 127 -2.28 6.26 -1.88
CA THR A 127 -3.64 6.59 -2.32
C THR A 127 -3.62 7.03 -3.78
N ALA A 128 -4.56 6.51 -4.57
CA ALA A 128 -4.81 6.98 -5.93
C ALA A 128 -6.25 7.46 -6.06
N THR A 129 -6.43 8.49 -6.89
CA THR A 129 -7.73 9.05 -7.27
C THR A 129 -7.79 9.12 -8.78
N ASP A 130 -8.88 8.59 -9.36
CA ASP A 130 -9.12 8.59 -10.79
C ASP A 130 -9.64 9.96 -11.30
N SER A 131 -9.93 10.09 -12.59
CA SER A 131 -10.45 11.34 -13.18
C SER A 131 -11.90 11.64 -12.80
N ALA A 132 -12.66 10.63 -12.39
CA ALA A 132 -14.04 10.73 -11.94
C ALA A 132 -14.17 11.07 -10.44
N GLY A 133 -13.07 11.06 -9.70
CA GLY A 133 -12.99 11.34 -8.27
C GLY A 133 -13.14 10.11 -7.36
N ASN A 134 -13.21 8.89 -7.89
CA ASN A 134 -13.17 7.69 -7.06
C ASN A 134 -11.75 7.48 -6.53
N SER A 135 -11.64 7.04 -5.27
CA SER A 135 -10.34 6.92 -4.59
C SER A 135 -10.22 5.61 -3.83
N SER A 136 -9.01 5.06 -3.80
CA SER A 136 -8.67 3.90 -2.98
C SER A 136 -7.26 4.03 -2.42
N SER A 137 -6.96 3.21 -1.41
CA SER A 137 -5.65 3.19 -0.76
C SER A 137 -5.21 1.76 -0.47
N ASN A 138 -3.90 1.55 -0.39
CA ASN A 138 -3.28 0.32 0.07
C ASN A 138 -1.99 0.65 0.85
N SER A 139 -1.50 -0.26 1.69
CA SER A 139 -0.35 -0.03 2.57
C SER A 139 0.59 -1.22 2.69
N PHE A 140 1.83 -0.92 3.06
CA PHE A 140 2.90 -1.87 3.39
C PHE A 140 3.82 -1.25 4.46
N ASN A 141 4.63 -2.07 5.12
CA ASN A 141 5.56 -1.62 6.15
C ASN A 141 7.00 -1.50 5.62
N VAL A 142 7.71 -0.49 6.11
CA VAL A 142 9.17 -0.42 6.08
C VAL A 142 9.67 -0.69 7.51
N ILE A 143 10.41 -1.76 7.70
CA ILE A 143 10.93 -2.24 8.97
C ILE A 143 12.44 -2.07 8.95
N ILE A 144 12.95 -1.17 9.78
CA ILE A 144 14.38 -0.92 9.94
C ILE A 144 14.84 -1.58 11.24
N GLU A 145 15.66 -2.60 11.11
CA GLU A 145 16.20 -3.36 12.23
C GLU A 145 17.62 -2.89 12.53
N PHE A 146 17.89 -2.55 13.79
CA PHE A 146 19.23 -2.10 14.19
C PHE A 146 20.05 -3.29 14.68
N SER A 147 21.21 -3.52 14.05
CA SER A 147 22.14 -4.60 14.38
C SER A 147 23.48 -4.10 14.95
N GLY A 148 23.62 -2.79 15.15
CA GLY A 148 24.85 -2.16 15.62
C GLY A 148 24.97 -2.06 17.15
N VAL A 149 25.96 -1.28 17.59
CA VAL A 149 26.19 -0.92 18.99
C VAL A 149 25.70 0.51 19.23
N LEU A 150 24.82 0.70 20.21
CA LEU A 150 24.40 2.03 20.67
C LEU A 150 24.77 2.18 22.14
N ILE A 151 25.81 2.95 22.44
CA ILE A 151 26.21 3.23 23.81
C ILE A 151 26.23 4.75 24.03
N PRO A 152 25.38 5.28 24.94
CA PRO A 152 25.43 6.70 25.28
C PRO A 152 26.78 7.10 25.87
N ASP A 153 27.30 8.27 25.47
CA ASP A 153 28.63 8.75 25.92
C ASP A 153 28.80 8.79 27.44
N TRP A 154 27.73 9.09 28.20
CA TRP A 154 27.78 9.16 29.65
C TRP A 154 28.07 7.80 30.31
N ILE A 155 27.83 6.69 29.62
CA ILE A 155 28.17 5.33 30.09
C ILE A 155 29.68 5.15 30.21
N LYS A 156 30.49 5.84 29.39
CA LYS A 156 31.96 5.83 29.53
C LYS A 156 32.40 6.30 30.90
N SER A 157 31.79 7.37 31.40
CA SER A 157 32.07 7.86 32.75
C SER A 157 31.68 6.85 33.83
N VAL A 158 30.53 6.18 33.68
CA VAL A 158 30.06 5.16 34.63
C VAL A 158 30.97 3.94 34.65
N ALA A 159 31.44 3.49 33.48
CA ALA A 159 32.44 2.44 33.36
C ALA A 159 33.77 2.80 34.05
N GLY A 160 34.18 4.07 33.96
CA GLY A 160 35.34 4.60 34.68
C GLY A 160 35.17 4.57 36.20
N PHE A 161 34.01 5.03 36.71
CA PHE A 161 33.70 4.96 38.14
C PHE A 161 33.63 3.52 38.66
N TRP A 162 33.13 2.59 37.85
CA TRP A 162 33.12 1.17 38.18
C TRP A 162 34.53 0.58 38.27
N ASN A 163 35.40 0.88 37.30
CA ASN A 163 36.80 0.45 37.34
C ASN A 163 37.56 1.05 38.54
N ALA A 164 37.32 2.32 38.86
CA ALA A 164 37.94 3.01 40.01
C ALA A 164 37.43 2.50 41.38
N GLY A 165 36.36 1.70 41.40
CA GLY A 165 35.74 1.17 42.62
C GLY A 165 34.77 2.14 43.31
N ASP A 166 34.41 3.26 42.67
CA ASP A 166 33.40 4.19 43.17
C ASP A 166 31.98 3.62 43.06
N ILE A 167 31.76 2.71 42.11
CA ILE A 167 30.53 1.95 41.91
C ILE A 167 30.84 0.47 42.12
N ASN A 168 29.98 -0.24 42.85
CA ASN A 168 30.14 -1.68 43.04
C ASN A 168 29.56 -2.48 41.85
N ASP A 169 29.96 -3.75 41.73
CA ASP A 169 29.56 -4.62 40.62
C ASP A 169 28.05 -4.74 40.47
N ALA A 170 27.32 -4.97 41.56
CA ALA A 170 25.87 -5.13 41.51
C ALA A 170 25.18 -3.89 40.94
N SER A 171 25.57 -2.70 41.40
CA SER A 171 25.02 -1.43 40.91
C SER A 171 25.33 -1.18 39.43
N PHE A 172 26.54 -1.52 38.97
CA PHE A 172 26.91 -1.39 37.57
C PHE A 172 26.12 -2.36 36.68
N LEU A 173 26.05 -3.64 37.05
CA LEU A 173 25.35 -4.67 36.29
C LEU A 173 23.84 -4.44 36.23
N GLU A 174 23.23 -3.99 37.33
CA GLU A 174 21.81 -3.61 37.39
C GLU A 174 21.52 -2.43 36.45
N ALA A 175 22.39 -1.41 36.46
CA ALA A 175 22.28 -0.29 35.53
C ALA A 175 22.41 -0.73 34.06
N ILE A 176 23.37 -1.58 33.71
CA ILE A 176 23.51 -2.07 32.34
C ILE A 176 22.29 -2.93 31.93
N SER A 177 21.80 -3.81 32.80
CA SER A 177 20.59 -4.60 32.55
C SER A 177 19.41 -3.70 32.24
N TYR A 178 19.16 -2.69 33.09
CA TYR A 178 18.09 -1.71 32.87
C TYR A 178 18.23 -0.97 31.54
N LEU A 179 19.44 -0.55 31.16
CA LEU A 179 19.67 0.19 29.92
C LEU A 179 19.43 -0.67 28.68
N ILE A 180 19.75 -1.96 28.74
CA ILE A 180 19.47 -2.91 27.65
C ILE A 180 17.96 -3.15 27.56
N GLU A 181 17.28 -3.44 28.67
CA GLU A 181 15.83 -3.67 28.72
C GLU A 181 15.01 -2.48 28.20
N ASN A 182 15.51 -1.25 28.38
CA ASN A 182 14.84 -0.03 27.93
C ASN A 182 15.34 0.45 26.55
N ASN A 183 16.10 -0.35 25.80
CA ASN A 183 16.67 0.00 24.50
C ASN A 183 17.50 1.30 24.49
N ILE A 184 18.12 1.65 25.62
CA ILE A 184 19.03 2.81 25.74
C ILE A 184 20.46 2.41 25.38
N LEU A 185 20.87 1.21 25.80
CA LEU A 185 22.13 0.58 25.43
C LEU A 185 21.80 -0.62 24.55
N VAL A 186 22.20 -0.59 23.28
CA VAL A 186 21.96 -1.71 22.34
C VAL A 186 23.27 -2.42 22.09
N VAL A 187 23.27 -3.72 22.34
CA VAL A 187 24.38 -4.64 22.07
C VAL A 187 23.91 -5.72 21.10
N PRO A 188 24.83 -6.36 20.36
CA PRO A 188 24.46 -7.45 19.48
C PRO A 188 23.76 -8.58 20.27
N PRO A 189 22.74 -9.22 19.67
CA PRO A 189 21.97 -10.28 20.32
C PRO A 189 22.87 -11.34 20.94
N THR A 190 22.67 -11.63 22.22
CA THR A 190 23.49 -12.55 23.01
C THR A 190 22.60 -13.45 23.84
N GLU A 191 22.81 -14.76 23.78
CA GLU A 191 22.06 -15.70 24.62
C GLU A 191 22.45 -15.53 26.10
N ALA A 192 21.46 -15.25 26.95
CA ALA A 192 21.66 -15.13 28.38
C ALA A 192 21.95 -16.50 29.02
N GLY A 193 23.02 -16.56 29.81
CA GLY A 193 23.35 -17.75 30.58
C GLY A 193 22.50 -17.89 31.86
N ALA A 194 22.55 -19.07 32.47
CA ALA A 194 22.02 -19.24 33.82
C ALA A 194 22.89 -18.48 34.82
N ASP A 195 22.28 -17.81 35.81
CA ASP A 195 23.02 -17.21 36.92
C ASP A 195 23.76 -18.31 37.68
N THR A 196 25.10 -18.28 37.59
CA THR A 196 25.99 -19.24 38.24
C THR A 196 26.50 -18.75 39.60
N GLY A 197 26.11 -17.56 40.04
CA GLY A 197 26.72 -16.89 41.20
C GLY A 197 28.19 -16.52 40.97
N ALA A 198 28.61 -16.41 39.71
CA ALA A 198 29.96 -15.98 39.36
C ALA A 198 30.23 -14.54 39.81
N THR A 199 31.48 -14.23 40.11
CA THR A 199 31.90 -12.84 40.34
C THR A 199 32.38 -12.22 39.04
N VAL A 200 32.22 -10.91 38.89
CA VAL A 200 32.77 -10.17 37.74
C VAL A 200 34.29 -10.37 37.67
N PRO A 201 34.83 -10.90 36.56
CA PRO A 201 36.27 -11.03 36.40
C PRO A 201 36.98 -9.67 36.31
N GLU A 202 38.20 -9.60 36.86
CA GLU A 202 38.99 -8.38 36.86
C GLU A 202 39.31 -7.85 35.46
N TRP A 203 39.47 -8.74 34.47
CA TRP A 203 39.72 -8.34 33.08
C TRP A 203 38.55 -7.53 32.49
N VAL A 204 37.31 -7.82 32.91
CA VAL A 204 36.12 -7.06 32.46
C VAL A 204 36.17 -5.65 33.03
N LYS A 205 36.51 -5.51 34.31
CA LYS A 205 36.67 -4.20 34.95
C LYS A 205 37.79 -3.39 34.30
N ASN A 206 38.93 -4.02 34.02
CA ASN A 206 40.04 -3.36 33.33
C ASN A 206 39.64 -2.91 31.92
N THR A 207 38.88 -3.74 31.20
CA THR A 207 38.33 -3.38 29.88
C THR A 207 37.42 -2.15 29.98
N ALA A 208 36.53 -2.10 30.97
CA ALA A 208 35.68 -0.93 31.23
C ALA A 208 36.49 0.34 31.51
N GLY A 209 37.59 0.24 32.26
CA GLY A 209 38.52 1.35 32.50
C GLY A 209 39.21 1.84 31.22
N TRP A 210 39.79 0.93 30.43
CA TRP A 210 40.41 1.28 29.15
C TRP A 210 39.43 1.92 28.17
N TRP A 211 38.19 1.44 28.15
CA TRP A 211 37.13 2.00 27.32
C TRP A 211 36.72 3.40 27.77
N ALA A 212 36.57 3.61 29.09
CA ALA A 212 36.28 4.92 29.67
C ALA A 212 37.35 5.97 29.35
N GLU A 213 38.61 5.55 29.24
CA GLU A 213 39.75 6.39 28.88
C GLU A 213 39.94 6.54 27.36
N GLY A 214 39.10 5.89 26.54
CA GLY A 214 39.18 5.93 25.08
C GLY A 214 40.39 5.17 24.50
N GLN A 215 40.96 4.22 25.24
CA GLN A 215 42.07 3.39 24.78
C GLN A 215 41.62 2.22 23.89
N ILE A 216 40.36 1.80 24.02
CA ILE A 216 39.74 0.75 23.22
C ILE A 216 38.41 1.24 22.65
N ASP A 217 37.95 0.59 21.58
CA ASP A 217 36.69 0.89 20.92
C ASP A 217 35.48 0.31 21.68
N ASP A 218 34.30 0.71 21.22
CA ASP A 218 33.03 0.28 21.79
C ASP A 218 32.84 -1.24 21.63
N ASP A 219 33.28 -1.83 20.52
CA ASP A 219 33.20 -3.27 20.26
C ASP A 219 33.98 -4.08 21.31
N ALA A 220 35.19 -3.65 21.70
CA ALA A 220 35.96 -4.33 22.74
C ALA A 220 35.24 -4.32 24.11
N PHE A 221 34.58 -3.22 24.45
CA PHE A 221 33.77 -3.14 25.68
C PHE A 221 32.49 -3.98 25.58
N VAL A 222 31.81 -3.95 24.43
CA VAL A 222 30.63 -4.78 24.17
C VAL A 222 30.94 -6.26 24.28
N ASN A 223 32.07 -6.73 23.75
CA ASN A 223 32.50 -8.12 23.93
C ASN A 223 32.60 -8.52 25.41
N ALA A 224 33.02 -7.59 26.28
CA ALA A 224 33.06 -7.81 27.72
C ALA A 224 31.65 -7.86 28.34
N LEU A 225 30.71 -7.01 27.88
CA LEU A 225 29.30 -7.08 28.28
C LEU A 225 28.63 -8.37 27.82
N GLN A 226 28.88 -8.82 26.59
CA GLN A 226 28.36 -10.08 26.07
C GLN A 226 28.84 -11.28 26.89
N TYR A 227 30.09 -11.28 27.32
CA TYR A 227 30.58 -12.29 28.25
C TYR A 227 29.77 -12.28 29.55
N LEU A 228 29.49 -11.12 30.14
CA LEU A 228 28.69 -11.03 31.37
C LEU A 228 27.25 -11.53 31.18
N ILE A 229 26.63 -11.25 30.02
CA ILE A 229 25.31 -11.79 29.65
C ILE A 229 25.37 -13.32 29.55
N GLN A 230 26.37 -13.87 28.86
CA GLN A 230 26.55 -15.33 28.71
C GLN A 230 26.83 -16.04 30.04
N GLN A 231 27.40 -15.35 31.03
CA GLN A 231 27.59 -15.91 32.38
C GLN A 231 26.35 -15.74 33.29
N GLY A 232 25.28 -15.11 32.80
CA GLY A 232 24.08 -14.81 33.59
C GLY A 232 24.28 -13.69 34.62
N LEU A 233 25.32 -12.87 34.48
CA LEU A 233 25.61 -11.75 35.39
C LEU A 233 24.85 -10.48 35.01
N ILE A 234 24.57 -10.31 33.72
CA ILE A 234 23.63 -9.31 33.20
C ILE A 234 22.41 -10.09 32.71
N GLN A 235 21.22 -9.64 33.11
CA GLN A 235 19.96 -10.22 32.69
C GLN A 235 19.37 -9.31 31.60
N VAL A 236 18.97 -9.90 30.47
CA VAL A 236 18.44 -9.21 29.28
C VAL A 236 17.23 -9.94 28.73
#